data_AF-A0A2E7L738-F1
#
_entry.id   AF-A0A2E7L738-F1
#
_cell.length_a   1.000
_cell.length_b   1.000
_cell.length_c   1.000
_cell.angle_alpha   90.00
_cell.angle_beta   90.00
_cell.angle_gamma   90.00
#
_symmetry.space_group_name_H-M   'P 1'
#
loop_
_entity.id
_entity.type
_entity.pdbx_description
1 polymer ?
#
loop_
_entity_poly.entity_id
_entity_poly.type
_entity_poly.pdbx_seq_one_letter_code
_entity_poly.pdbx_strand_id
1 'polypeptide(L)'
;MKQAIAGVTPAESEETTIMEVWPSVARYSVARVLGRLFAIDAGIYVFKIGNLIALAAIPVGLALYFFRLLPKIRNLPAVPHGSFYKLTNRRVLELHNEFHLGPGSQFLGTLAGCGGAAIGGVLLGIHYYLFDGRLIPGGDVNSSSPILKSPIFSWMLIVLAVFHVTAGLALLITVLRNHSLQFSYGTVCKPLDLNRFDEIEIEQHGGQEWYDAGDLVFKEAGHETFRLPGIARPEAFKSTCMKAHMAYVGVQNALQTSS
;
A
#
# COMPACT_ATOMS: atom_id res chain seq x y z
N MET A 1 -17.15 2.13 35.65
CA MET A 1 -17.84 0.86 35.32
C MET A 1 -16.93 -0.29 35.71
N LYS A 2 -17.44 -1.29 36.42
CA LYS A 2 -16.63 -2.37 37.00
C LYS A 2 -16.43 -3.43 35.92
N GLN A 3 -15.25 -3.46 35.31
CA GLN A 3 -14.86 -4.50 34.37
C GLN A 3 -14.91 -5.85 35.11
N ALA A 4 -15.72 -6.80 34.62
CA ALA A 4 -15.94 -8.08 35.30
C ALA A 4 -14.69 -8.96 35.31
N ILE A 5 -13.82 -8.82 34.31
CA ILE A 5 -12.57 -9.57 34.15
C ILE A 5 -11.50 -8.64 33.57
N ALA A 6 -10.38 -8.46 34.27
CA ALA A 6 -9.28 -7.63 33.80
C ALA A 6 -8.75 -8.12 32.43
N GLY A 7 -8.66 -7.22 31.45
CA GLY A 7 -8.18 -7.54 30.10
C GLY A 7 -9.23 -8.06 29.12
N VAL A 8 -10.47 -8.31 29.56
CA VAL A 8 -11.61 -8.62 28.68
C VAL A 8 -12.56 -7.43 28.70
N THR A 9 -12.69 -6.75 27.56
CA THR A 9 -13.61 -5.62 27.41
C THR A 9 -14.89 -6.12 26.76
N PRO A 10 -16.05 -6.10 27.46
CA PRO A 10 -17.32 -6.46 26.88
C PRO A 10 -17.56 -5.69 25.58
N ALA A 11 -18.11 -6.37 24.57
CA ALA A 11 -18.38 -5.74 23.29
C ALA A 11 -19.27 -4.51 23.45
N GLU A 12 -20.15 -4.42 24.46
CA GLU A 12 -20.99 -3.25 24.72
C GLU A 12 -20.25 -2.03 25.26
N SER A 13 -19.18 -2.20 26.04
CA SER A 13 -18.53 -1.09 26.74
C SER A 13 -17.55 -0.32 25.86
N GLU A 14 -16.76 -1.02 25.06
CA GLU A 14 -15.72 -0.40 24.23
C GLU A 14 -15.31 -1.33 23.08
N GLU A 15 -15.04 -0.75 21.91
CA GLU A 15 -14.54 -1.49 20.75
C GLU A 15 -13.04 -1.70 20.86
N THR A 16 -12.61 -2.96 20.94
CA THR A 16 -11.20 -3.34 21.11
C THR A 16 -10.69 -4.11 19.90
N THR A 17 -9.41 -3.89 19.57
CA THR A 17 -8.76 -4.61 18.48
C THR A 17 -8.41 -6.02 18.95
N ILE A 18 -8.88 -7.03 18.21
CA ILE A 18 -8.53 -8.44 18.43
C ILE A 18 -7.25 -8.76 17.66
N MET A 19 -7.19 -8.37 16.38
CA MET A 19 -6.00 -8.58 15.55
C MET A 19 -5.97 -7.67 14.33
N GLU A 20 -4.76 -7.47 13.81
CA GLU A 20 -4.49 -6.80 12.54
C GLU A 20 -3.72 -7.74 11.62
N VAL A 21 -4.12 -7.79 10.34
CA VAL A 21 -3.50 -8.64 9.32
C VAL A 21 -3.25 -7.83 8.07
N TRP A 22 -2.05 -7.95 7.53
CA TRP A 22 -1.70 -7.36 6.24
C TRP A 22 -1.97 -8.36 5.11
N PRO A 23 -2.50 -7.91 3.96
CA PRO A 23 -2.70 -8.79 2.80
C PRO A 23 -1.36 -9.34 2.30
N SER A 24 -1.33 -10.55 1.79
CA SER A 24 -0.25 -11.06 0.94
C SER A 24 -0.06 -10.19 -0.30
N VAL A 25 1.16 -10.19 -0.87
CA VAL A 25 1.41 -9.60 -2.19
C VAL A 25 0.55 -10.24 -3.27
N ALA A 26 0.07 -11.47 -3.05
CA ALA A 26 -0.85 -12.20 -3.93
C ALA A 26 -2.24 -11.54 -4.09
N ARG A 27 -2.53 -10.46 -3.35
CA ARG A 27 -3.64 -9.53 -3.64
C ARG A 27 -3.51 -8.93 -5.05
N TYR A 28 -2.29 -8.72 -5.53
CA TYR A 28 -2.01 -8.15 -6.86
C TYR A 28 -1.99 -9.21 -7.95
N SER A 29 -2.52 -8.87 -9.13
CA SER A 29 -2.54 -9.77 -10.30
C SER A 29 -1.14 -10.20 -10.73
N VAL A 30 -0.16 -9.28 -10.69
CA VAL A 30 1.25 -9.54 -11.03
C VAL A 30 1.84 -10.62 -10.12
N ALA A 31 1.60 -10.53 -8.81
CA ALA A 31 2.04 -11.55 -7.87
C ALA A 31 1.36 -12.90 -8.17
N ARG A 32 0.06 -12.93 -8.48
CA ARG A 32 -0.62 -14.19 -8.85
C ARG A 32 -0.03 -14.82 -10.11
N VAL A 33 0.28 -14.03 -11.14
CA VAL A 33 0.98 -14.52 -12.33
C VAL A 33 2.33 -15.13 -11.95
N LEU A 34 3.12 -14.42 -11.14
CA LEU A 34 4.42 -14.91 -10.66
C LEU A 34 4.28 -16.20 -9.84
N GLY A 35 3.33 -16.29 -8.92
CA GLY A 35 3.08 -17.49 -8.13
C GLY A 35 2.77 -18.72 -9.00
N ARG A 36 2.02 -18.55 -10.11
CA ARG A 36 1.80 -19.64 -11.08
C ARG A 36 3.08 -20.05 -11.79
N LEU A 37 3.96 -19.11 -12.12
CA LEU A 37 5.26 -19.41 -12.73
C LEU A 37 6.21 -20.10 -11.74
N PHE A 38 6.19 -19.69 -10.48
CA PHE A 38 7.01 -20.27 -9.43
C PHE A 38 6.58 -21.70 -9.07
N ALA A 39 5.32 -22.04 -9.32
CA ALA A 39 4.77 -23.39 -9.12
C ALA A 39 5.19 -24.39 -10.22
N ILE A 40 5.93 -23.98 -11.26
CA ILE A 40 6.40 -24.88 -12.32
C ILE A 40 7.42 -25.87 -11.74
N ASP A 41 6.98 -27.13 -11.59
CA ASP A 41 7.81 -28.23 -11.11
C ASP A 41 8.46 -29.01 -12.27
N ALA A 42 9.38 -28.34 -12.96
CA ALA A 42 10.19 -28.96 -14.02
C ALA A 42 11.66 -28.69 -13.74
N GLY A 43 12.46 -29.75 -13.57
CA GLY A 43 13.89 -29.66 -13.30
C GLY A 43 14.36 -30.69 -12.27
N ILE A 44 15.57 -30.47 -11.73
CA ILE A 44 16.21 -31.40 -10.79
C ILE A 44 16.53 -30.65 -9.50
N TYR A 45 16.02 -31.15 -8.37
CA TYR A 45 16.30 -30.64 -7.03
C TYR A 45 16.00 -29.12 -6.88
N VAL A 46 17.02 -28.29 -6.62
CA VAL A 46 16.86 -26.82 -6.49
C VAL A 46 16.76 -26.10 -7.84
N PHE A 47 17.21 -26.73 -8.93
CA PHE A 47 17.19 -26.16 -10.29
C PHE A 47 15.87 -26.44 -11.00
N LYS A 48 14.76 -26.26 -10.28
CA LYS A 48 13.43 -26.22 -10.90
C LYS A 48 13.27 -24.90 -11.64
N ILE A 49 12.60 -24.92 -12.80
CA ILE A 49 12.30 -23.72 -13.58
C ILE A 49 11.57 -22.69 -12.70
N GLY A 50 10.59 -23.12 -11.90
CA GLY A 50 9.90 -22.23 -10.95
C GLY A 50 10.84 -21.54 -9.96
N ASN A 51 11.83 -22.25 -9.41
CA ASN A 51 12.82 -21.68 -8.47
C ASN A 51 13.74 -20.67 -9.15
N LEU A 52 14.18 -20.92 -10.39
CA LEU A 52 15.02 -20.00 -11.13
C LEU A 52 14.25 -18.72 -11.48
N ILE A 53 12.98 -18.84 -11.87
CA ILE A 53 12.10 -17.69 -12.10
C ILE A 53 11.88 -16.93 -10.79
N ALA A 54 11.67 -17.63 -9.66
CA ALA A 54 11.54 -17.01 -8.35
C ALA A 54 12.79 -16.21 -7.95
N LEU A 55 13.98 -16.77 -8.17
CA LEU A 55 15.25 -16.11 -7.93
C LEU A 55 15.40 -14.84 -8.80
N ALA A 56 15.08 -14.93 -10.10
CA ALA A 56 15.13 -13.80 -11.01
C ALA A 56 14.07 -12.72 -10.66
N ALA A 57 12.94 -13.11 -10.09
CA ALA A 57 11.82 -12.23 -9.74
C ALA A 57 11.95 -11.55 -8.36
N ILE A 58 13.03 -11.78 -7.61
CA ILE A 58 13.27 -11.13 -6.30
C ILE A 58 13.07 -9.60 -6.34
N PRO A 59 13.62 -8.85 -7.33
CA PRO A 59 13.41 -7.40 -7.38
C PRO A 59 11.93 -7.01 -7.52
N VAL A 60 11.17 -7.78 -8.30
CA VAL A 60 9.73 -7.55 -8.49
C VAL A 60 8.96 -7.89 -7.22
N GLY A 61 9.30 -8.99 -6.54
CA GLY A 61 8.71 -9.37 -5.25
C GLY A 61 8.94 -8.30 -4.18
N LEU A 62 10.16 -7.76 -4.09
CA LEU A 62 10.49 -6.66 -3.18
C LEU A 62 9.71 -5.38 -3.53
N ALA A 63 9.63 -5.02 -4.82
CA ALA A 63 8.86 -3.87 -5.25
C ALA A 63 7.38 -4.00 -4.86
N LEU A 64 6.78 -5.17 -5.04
CA LEU A 64 5.39 -5.45 -4.62
C LEU A 64 5.22 -5.43 -3.10
N TYR A 65 6.19 -5.94 -2.34
CA TYR A 65 6.18 -5.89 -0.88
C TYR A 65 6.18 -4.44 -0.36
N PHE A 66 7.05 -3.58 -0.90
CA PHE A 66 7.08 -2.17 -0.53
C PHE A 66 5.85 -1.43 -1.03
N PHE A 67 5.40 -1.71 -2.25
CA PHE A 67 4.18 -1.14 -2.79
C PHE A 67 2.99 -1.40 -1.87
N ARG A 68 2.85 -2.62 -1.35
CA ARG A 68 1.83 -2.97 -0.35
C ARG A 68 1.86 -2.07 0.89
N LEU A 69 3.04 -1.64 1.35
CA LEU A 69 3.22 -0.83 2.55
C LEU A 69 2.98 0.67 2.32
N LEU A 70 3.10 1.14 1.07
CA LEU A 70 3.00 2.57 0.76
C LEU A 70 1.60 3.12 1.04
N PRO A 71 1.46 4.25 1.76
CA PRO A 71 0.17 4.87 1.98
C PRO A 71 -0.46 5.37 0.68
N LYS A 72 -1.77 5.23 0.55
CA LYS A 72 -2.56 5.72 -0.58
C LYS A 72 -2.57 7.25 -0.61
N ILE A 73 -2.33 7.84 -1.77
CA ILE A 73 -2.61 9.27 -1.97
C ILE A 73 -4.10 9.40 -2.29
N ARG A 74 -4.87 10.08 -1.44
CA ARG A 74 -6.35 10.11 -1.48
C ARG A 74 -6.95 10.42 -2.86
N ASN A 75 -6.27 11.21 -3.69
CA ASN A 75 -6.75 11.68 -4.99
C ASN A 75 -6.08 11.01 -6.21
N LEU A 76 -5.19 10.03 -6.01
CA LEU A 76 -4.60 9.30 -7.12
C LEU A 76 -5.36 7.98 -7.35
N PRO A 77 -5.84 7.69 -8.58
CA PRO A 77 -6.44 6.41 -8.92
C PRO A 77 -5.33 5.35 -9.08
N ALA A 78 -4.65 5.04 -7.98
CA ALA A 78 -3.68 3.96 -7.92
C ALA A 78 -4.33 2.69 -7.35
N VAL A 79 -3.80 1.54 -7.77
CA VAL A 79 -4.11 0.20 -7.28
C VAL A 79 -4.21 0.21 -5.74
N PRO A 80 -5.15 -0.49 -5.09
CA PRO A 80 -5.27 -0.51 -3.63
C PRO A 80 -3.94 -0.96 -2.98
N HIS A 81 -3.27 0.00 -2.32
CA HIS A 81 -2.01 -0.17 -1.62
C HIS A 81 -2.09 0.52 -0.25
N GLY A 82 -1.23 0.13 0.69
CA GLY A 82 -1.28 0.65 2.06
C GLY A 82 -2.48 0.17 2.87
N SER A 83 -3.13 -0.90 2.41
CA SER A 83 -4.31 -1.48 3.05
C SER A 83 -3.95 -2.57 4.05
N PHE A 84 -4.67 -2.63 5.16
CA PHE A 84 -4.62 -3.73 6.11
C PHE A 84 -6.02 -4.02 6.65
N TYR A 85 -6.18 -5.19 7.25
CA TYR A 85 -7.43 -5.66 7.81
C TYR A 85 -7.36 -5.68 9.32
N LYS A 86 -8.45 -5.29 9.97
CA LYS A 86 -8.57 -5.30 11.42
C LYS A 86 -9.82 -6.05 11.82
N LEU A 87 -9.67 -6.96 12.77
CA LEU A 87 -10.79 -7.57 13.47
C LEU A 87 -10.90 -6.90 14.84
N THR A 88 -12.08 -6.39 15.17
CA THR A 88 -12.44 -5.89 16.49
C THR A 88 -13.43 -6.83 17.16
N ASN A 89 -13.73 -6.60 18.42
CA ASN A 89 -14.82 -7.30 19.14
C ASN A 89 -16.23 -6.94 18.64
N ARG A 90 -16.37 -6.12 17.59
CA ARG A 90 -17.66 -5.73 16.99
C ARG A 90 -17.70 -5.89 15.47
N ARG A 91 -16.56 -5.76 14.78
CA ARG A 91 -16.51 -5.58 13.32
C ARG A 91 -15.26 -6.18 12.69
N VAL A 92 -15.37 -6.47 11.40
CA VAL A 92 -14.24 -6.68 10.49
C VAL A 92 -14.09 -5.42 9.64
N LEU A 93 -12.87 -4.89 9.53
CA LEU A 93 -12.58 -3.62 8.88
C LEU A 93 -11.51 -3.78 7.79
N GLU A 94 -11.75 -3.21 6.62
CA GLU A 94 -10.71 -2.86 5.66
C GLU A 94 -10.29 -1.40 5.91
N LEU A 95 -9.01 -1.19 6.19
CA LEU A 95 -8.44 0.12 6.47
C LEU A 95 -7.31 0.44 5.52
N HIS A 96 -7.14 1.72 5.21
CA HIS A 96 -6.02 2.23 4.43
C HIS A 96 -5.20 3.22 5.23
N ASN A 97 -3.90 3.19 5.01
CA ASN A 97 -3.01 4.28 5.32
C ASN A 97 -3.10 5.30 4.20
N GLU A 98 -3.39 6.56 4.50
CA GLU A 98 -3.59 7.60 3.50
C GLU A 98 -2.72 8.83 3.74
N PHE A 99 -2.14 9.35 2.66
CA PHE A 99 -1.68 10.73 2.61
C PHE A 99 -2.78 11.62 2.04
N HIS A 100 -3.08 12.70 2.74
CA HIS A 100 -3.98 13.73 2.25
C HIS A 100 -3.42 15.12 2.54
N LEU A 101 -3.77 16.07 1.67
CA LEU A 101 -3.40 17.47 1.80
C LEU A 101 -4.50 18.20 2.57
N GLY A 102 -4.33 18.31 3.89
CA GLY A 102 -5.27 18.99 4.79
C GLY A 102 -4.74 20.36 5.27
N PRO A 103 -5.62 21.28 5.69
CA PRO A 103 -5.19 22.48 6.39
C PRO A 103 -4.61 22.07 7.76
N GLY A 104 -3.30 22.21 7.97
CA GLY A 104 -2.73 22.03 9.31
C GLY A 104 -1.26 21.62 9.42
N SER A 105 -0.46 22.55 9.93
CA SER A 105 0.88 22.46 10.55
C SER A 105 2.07 22.91 9.70
N GLN A 106 2.80 23.88 10.25
CA GLN A 106 3.87 24.71 9.69
C GLN A 106 5.22 23.98 9.55
N PHE A 107 5.27 22.65 9.67
CA PHE A 107 6.46 22.03 10.25
C PHE A 107 7.59 21.64 9.27
N LEU A 108 7.39 21.67 7.95
CA LEU A 108 8.49 21.32 7.02
C LEU A 108 8.45 22.02 5.64
N GLY A 109 7.68 23.10 5.53
CA GLY A 109 7.42 23.73 4.23
C GLY A 109 8.54 24.61 3.68
N THR A 110 9.24 25.33 4.55
CA THR A 110 10.11 26.42 4.13
C THR A 110 11.49 25.96 3.65
N LEU A 111 11.99 24.82 4.12
CA LEU A 111 13.31 24.29 3.74
C LEU A 111 13.25 23.34 2.53
N ALA A 112 12.23 22.49 2.45
CA ALA A 112 12.14 21.50 1.38
C ALA A 112 11.67 22.10 0.03
N GLY A 113 10.73 23.07 0.04
CA GLY A 113 10.26 23.75 -1.16
C GLY A 113 11.32 24.66 -1.80
N CYS A 114 12.01 25.46 -0.97
CA CYS A 114 13.10 26.31 -1.42
C CYS A 114 14.32 25.50 -1.89
N GLY A 115 14.61 24.36 -1.23
CA GLY A 115 15.70 23.46 -1.61
C GLY A 115 15.53 22.85 -3.00
N GLY A 116 14.34 22.34 -3.32
CA GLY A 116 14.06 21.75 -4.64
C GLY A 116 14.17 22.75 -5.79
N ALA A 117 13.62 23.96 -5.60
CA ALA A 117 13.72 25.03 -6.60
C ALA A 117 15.17 25.54 -6.76
N ALA A 118 15.93 25.66 -5.67
CA ALA A 118 17.32 26.07 -5.71
C ALA A 118 18.21 25.01 -6.39
N ILE A 119 18.03 23.72 -6.06
CA ILE A 119 18.75 22.61 -6.71
C ILE A 119 18.42 22.55 -8.21
N GLY A 120 17.13 22.67 -8.57
CA GLY A 120 16.70 22.72 -9.97
C GLY A 120 17.33 23.88 -10.73
N GLY A 121 17.37 25.08 -10.13
CA GLY A 121 18.04 26.26 -10.70
C GLY A 121 19.56 26.08 -10.86
N VAL A 122 20.23 25.49 -9.87
CA VAL A 122 21.68 25.18 -9.94
C VAL A 122 21.96 24.16 -11.04
N LEU A 123 21.17 23.10 -11.16
CA LEU A 123 21.32 22.10 -12.22
C LEU A 123 21.10 22.70 -13.62
N LEU A 124 20.12 23.60 -13.78
CA LEU A 124 19.91 24.38 -15.00
C LEU A 124 21.08 25.32 -15.30
N GLY A 125 21.65 25.98 -14.28
CA GLY A 125 22.83 26.84 -14.43
C GLY A 125 24.09 26.05 -14.82
N ILE A 126 24.31 24.88 -14.21
CA ILE A 126 25.38 23.96 -14.58
C ILE A 126 25.20 23.48 -16.02
N HIS A 127 23.98 23.10 -16.42
CA HIS A 127 23.67 22.73 -17.79
C HIS A 127 23.96 23.89 -18.77
N TYR A 128 23.45 25.09 -18.48
CA TYR A 128 23.70 26.29 -19.28
C TYR A 128 25.20 26.56 -19.45
N TYR A 129 26.00 26.41 -18.38
CA TYR A 129 27.45 26.61 -18.41
C TYR A 129 28.17 25.52 -19.22
N LEU A 130 27.83 24.24 -19.02
CA LEU A 130 28.45 23.12 -19.73
C LEU A 130 28.14 23.08 -21.23
N PHE A 131 27.01 23.68 -21.64
CA PHE A 131 26.52 23.70 -23.02
C PHE A 131 26.55 25.11 -23.64
N ASP A 132 27.45 25.99 -23.18
CA ASP A 132 27.73 27.32 -23.76
C ASP A 132 26.46 28.16 -24.01
N GLY A 133 25.56 28.14 -23.03
CA GLY A 133 24.32 28.91 -23.04
C GLY A 133 23.16 28.31 -23.84
N ARG A 134 23.27 27.05 -24.30
CA ARG A 134 22.20 26.36 -25.02
C ARG A 134 21.39 25.46 -24.09
N LEU A 135 20.10 25.72 -24.00
CA LEU A 135 19.15 24.92 -23.21
C LEU A 135 18.59 23.70 -23.95
N ILE A 136 18.71 23.66 -25.27
CA ILE A 136 18.23 22.55 -26.12
C ILE A 136 19.46 21.84 -26.72
N PRO A 137 19.56 20.51 -26.59
CA PRO A 137 20.64 19.76 -27.23
C PRO A 137 20.52 19.85 -28.75
N GLY A 138 21.44 20.57 -29.39
CA GLY A 138 21.48 20.75 -30.83
C GLY A 138 22.64 21.63 -31.29
N GLY A 139 23.56 21.04 -32.04
CA GLY A 139 24.61 21.73 -32.79
C GLY A 139 26.02 21.31 -32.40
N ASP A 140 26.87 21.14 -33.41
CA ASP A 140 28.26 20.69 -33.30
C ASP A 140 29.05 21.48 -32.26
N VAL A 141 29.55 20.76 -31.26
CA VAL A 141 30.38 21.32 -30.21
C VAL A 141 31.79 20.73 -30.35
N ASN A 142 32.72 21.53 -30.87
CA ASN A 142 34.14 21.19 -30.89
C ASN A 142 34.66 21.16 -29.45
N SER A 143 34.62 19.99 -28.80
CA SER A 143 35.06 19.79 -27.42
C SER A 143 35.66 18.40 -27.24
N SER A 144 36.71 18.30 -26.43
CA SER A 144 37.56 17.12 -26.28
C SER A 144 37.02 16.04 -25.33
N SER A 145 35.88 16.25 -24.66
CA SER A 145 35.30 15.29 -23.71
C SER A 145 34.00 14.64 -24.24
N PRO A 146 34.03 13.39 -24.75
CA PRO A 146 32.92 12.78 -25.49
C PRO A 146 31.68 12.43 -24.63
N ILE A 147 31.85 12.23 -23.32
CA ILE A 147 30.76 11.82 -22.42
C ILE A 147 29.90 13.01 -21.99
N LEU A 148 30.51 14.15 -21.66
CA LEU A 148 29.83 15.32 -21.10
C LEU A 148 28.97 16.09 -22.11
N LYS A 149 29.23 16.00 -23.42
CA LYS A 149 28.44 16.68 -24.46
C LYS A 149 27.56 15.74 -25.29
N SER A 150 27.37 14.50 -24.82
CA SER A 150 26.43 13.57 -25.48
C SER A 150 25.00 14.10 -25.38
N PRO A 151 24.18 13.96 -26.45
CA PRO A 151 22.80 14.42 -26.43
C PRO A 151 22.00 13.71 -25.34
N ILE A 152 22.31 12.44 -25.06
CA ILE A 152 21.70 11.64 -23.99
C ILE A 152 21.97 12.28 -22.62
N PHE A 153 23.24 12.63 -22.32
CA PHE A 153 23.59 13.25 -21.04
C PHE A 153 22.96 14.64 -20.87
N SER A 154 22.91 15.43 -21.95
CA SER A 154 22.22 16.73 -21.96
C SER A 154 20.72 16.58 -21.66
N TRP A 155 20.03 15.66 -22.32
CA TRP A 155 18.62 15.34 -22.04
C TRP A 155 18.41 14.83 -20.62
N MET A 156 19.30 13.97 -20.10
CA MET A 156 19.21 13.48 -18.72
C MET A 156 19.30 14.62 -17.70
N LEU A 157 20.22 15.57 -17.89
CA LEU A 157 20.34 16.74 -17.02
C LEU A 157 19.12 17.67 -17.11
N ILE A 158 18.56 17.88 -18.31
CA ILE A 158 17.34 18.67 -18.49
C ILE A 158 16.16 17.99 -17.80
N VAL A 159 15.96 16.70 -18.00
CA VAL A 159 14.88 15.92 -17.35
C VAL A 159 15.02 15.98 -15.83
N LEU A 160 16.24 15.80 -15.32
CA LEU A 160 16.53 15.89 -13.89
C LEU A 160 16.26 17.30 -13.34
N ALA A 161 16.65 18.35 -14.06
CA ALA A 161 16.40 19.73 -13.66
C ALA A 161 14.91 20.07 -13.68
N VAL A 162 14.19 19.71 -14.75
CA VAL A 162 12.72 19.88 -14.85
C VAL A 162 12.01 19.13 -13.72
N PHE A 163 12.43 17.90 -13.40
CA PHE A 163 11.90 17.16 -12.26
C PHE A 163 12.08 17.92 -10.93
N HIS A 164 13.27 18.45 -10.66
CA HIS A 164 13.53 19.19 -9.41
C HIS A 164 12.79 20.53 -9.35
N VAL A 165 12.68 21.25 -10.47
CA VAL A 165 11.89 22.49 -10.56
C VAL A 165 10.41 22.21 -10.36
N THR A 166 9.85 21.21 -11.04
CA THR A 166 8.43 20.85 -10.92
C THR A 166 8.09 20.32 -9.52
N ALA A 167 8.92 19.44 -8.96
CA ALA A 167 8.77 18.95 -7.59
C ALA A 167 8.91 20.09 -6.55
N GLY A 168 9.91 20.96 -6.72
CA GLY A 168 10.14 22.11 -5.85
C GLY A 168 9.02 23.13 -5.91
N LEU A 169 8.49 23.43 -7.10
CA LEU A 169 7.36 24.35 -7.29
C LEU A 169 6.06 23.75 -6.76
N ALA A 170 5.79 22.47 -7.01
CA ALA A 170 4.63 21.77 -6.44
C ALA A 170 4.67 21.80 -4.90
N LEU A 171 5.85 21.58 -4.32
CA LEU A 171 6.08 21.65 -2.88
C LEU A 171 5.93 23.08 -2.35
N LEU A 172 6.47 24.09 -3.04
CA LEU A 172 6.28 25.50 -2.70
C LEU A 172 4.80 25.91 -2.75
N ILE A 173 4.05 25.46 -3.78
CA ILE A 173 2.62 25.70 -3.89
C ILE A 173 1.87 25.06 -2.73
N THR A 174 2.19 23.82 -2.33
CA THR A 174 1.56 23.19 -1.15
C THR A 174 1.81 23.98 0.13
N VAL A 175 3.01 24.56 0.28
CA VAL A 175 3.41 25.37 1.43
C VAL A 175 2.71 26.73 1.44
N LEU A 176 2.67 27.43 0.31
CA LEU A 176 1.97 28.71 0.15
C LEU A 176 0.46 28.56 0.36
N ARG A 177 -0.11 27.40 0.04
CA ARG A 177 -1.53 27.11 0.23
C ARG A 177 -1.86 26.73 1.69
N ASN A 178 -0.87 26.60 2.58
CA ASN A 178 -1.02 26.11 3.97
C ASN A 178 -1.66 24.70 4.06
N HIS A 179 -1.48 23.89 3.02
CA HIS A 179 -1.83 22.48 3.06
C HIS A 179 -0.57 21.71 3.45
N SER A 180 -0.59 21.05 4.61
CA SER A 180 0.47 20.12 4.97
C SER A 180 0.14 18.73 4.43
N LEU A 181 1.19 17.96 4.18
CA LEU A 181 1.05 16.54 3.88
C LEU A 181 0.78 15.82 5.21
N GLN A 182 -0.47 15.39 5.41
CA GLN A 182 -0.88 14.68 6.61
C GLN A 182 -0.96 13.18 6.33
N PHE A 183 -0.41 12.40 7.25
CA PHE A 183 -0.53 10.96 7.27
C PHE A 183 -1.71 10.57 8.17
N SER A 184 -2.66 9.82 7.62
CA SER A 184 -3.73 9.18 8.38
C SER A 184 -3.50 7.68 8.40
N TYR A 185 -3.25 7.14 9.58
CA TYR A 185 -3.14 5.70 9.79
C TYR A 185 -4.53 5.08 9.95
N GLY A 186 -4.80 3.99 9.22
CA GLY A 186 -6.00 3.19 9.44
C GLY A 186 -7.32 3.92 9.20
N THR A 187 -7.42 4.70 8.12
CA THR A 187 -8.71 5.23 7.67
C THR A 187 -9.62 4.06 7.28
N VAL A 188 -10.77 3.94 7.94
CA VAL A 188 -11.74 2.87 7.66
C VAL A 188 -12.33 3.08 6.27
N CYS A 189 -12.12 2.11 5.39
CA CYS A 189 -12.68 2.14 4.04
C CYS A 189 -13.99 1.36 3.96
N LYS A 190 -14.02 0.16 4.55
CA LYS A 190 -15.21 -0.68 4.57
C LYS A 190 -15.34 -1.43 5.90
N PRO A 191 -16.43 -1.22 6.65
CA PRO A 191 -16.74 -2.01 7.83
C PRO A 191 -17.78 -3.11 7.53
N LEU A 192 -17.64 -4.25 8.21
CA LEU A 192 -18.64 -5.32 8.30
C LEU A 192 -18.88 -5.64 9.79
N ASP A 193 -20.11 -5.49 10.27
CA ASP A 193 -20.45 -5.85 11.65
C ASP A 193 -20.45 -7.37 11.87
N LEU A 194 -20.07 -7.81 13.07
CA LEU A 194 -19.96 -9.23 13.39
C LEU A 194 -21.30 -9.98 13.35
N ASN A 195 -22.44 -9.28 13.32
CA ASN A 195 -23.77 -9.89 13.17
C ASN A 195 -24.29 -9.87 11.72
N ARG A 196 -23.48 -9.46 10.74
CA ARG A 196 -23.88 -9.31 9.33
C ARG A 196 -23.24 -10.32 8.37
N PHE A 197 -22.86 -11.47 8.93
CA PHE A 197 -22.44 -12.65 8.18
C PHE A 197 -22.69 -13.89 9.05
N ASP A 198 -22.91 -15.03 8.43
CA ASP A 198 -23.06 -16.34 9.05
C ASP A 198 -22.00 -17.34 8.56
N GLU A 199 -21.37 -17.05 7.41
CA GLU A 199 -20.36 -17.88 6.79
C GLU A 199 -19.18 -17.06 6.26
N ILE A 200 -18.00 -17.68 6.26
CA ILE A 200 -16.81 -17.16 5.59
C ILE A 200 -16.25 -18.26 4.69
N GLU A 201 -16.17 -18.03 3.40
CA GLU A 201 -15.50 -18.90 2.43
C GLU A 201 -14.08 -18.41 2.14
N ILE A 202 -13.19 -19.36 1.82
CA ILE A 202 -11.84 -19.06 1.33
C ILE A 202 -11.85 -19.30 -0.17
N GLU A 203 -11.72 -18.24 -0.96
CA GLU A 203 -11.54 -18.35 -2.40
C GLU A 203 -10.05 -18.19 -2.73
N GLN A 204 -9.43 -19.28 -3.20
CA GLN A 204 -8.03 -19.27 -3.61
C GLN A 204 -7.91 -19.17 -5.13
N HIS A 205 -7.31 -18.08 -5.61
CA HIS A 205 -7.03 -17.88 -7.03
C HIS A 205 -5.68 -18.50 -7.43
N GLY A 206 -5.57 -18.95 -8.68
CA GLY A 206 -4.33 -19.54 -9.21
C GLY A 206 -3.11 -18.63 -9.01
N GLY A 207 -2.10 -19.17 -8.34
CA GLY A 207 -0.87 -18.49 -7.93
C GLY A 207 -0.87 -18.00 -6.49
N GLN A 208 -2.03 -17.85 -5.82
CA GLN A 208 -2.07 -17.54 -4.38
C GLN A 208 -1.60 -18.71 -3.51
N GLU A 209 -1.77 -19.94 -3.98
CA GLU A 209 -1.27 -21.18 -3.36
C GLU A 209 0.22 -21.08 -2.99
N TRP A 210 1.04 -20.60 -3.93
CA TRP A 210 2.49 -20.45 -3.71
C TRP A 210 2.82 -19.46 -2.58
N TYR A 211 1.96 -18.46 -2.36
CA TYR A 211 2.11 -17.46 -1.30
C TYR A 211 1.38 -17.81 -0.01
N ASP A 212 0.77 -19.00 0.08
CA ASP A 212 -0.09 -19.40 1.20
C ASP A 212 -1.14 -18.32 1.53
N ALA A 213 -1.88 -17.92 0.49
CA ALA A 213 -2.85 -16.84 0.55
C ALA A 213 -4.20 -17.21 -0.08
N GLY A 214 -5.24 -16.47 0.29
CA GLY A 214 -6.58 -16.61 -0.27
C GLY A 214 -7.46 -15.41 0.08
N ASP A 215 -8.53 -15.22 -0.68
CA ASP A 215 -9.52 -14.19 -0.40
C ASP A 215 -10.52 -14.73 0.63
N LEU A 216 -10.88 -13.93 1.65
CA LEU A 216 -12.00 -14.27 2.53
C LEU A 216 -13.27 -13.61 2.03
N VAL A 217 -14.29 -14.44 1.82
CA VAL A 217 -15.61 -14.02 1.31
C VAL A 217 -16.63 -14.24 2.41
N PHE A 218 -17.11 -13.14 2.97
CA PHE A 218 -18.12 -13.16 4.03
C PHE A 218 -19.49 -13.21 3.38
N LYS A 219 -20.32 -14.13 3.86
CA LYS A 219 -21.66 -14.36 3.34
C LYS A 219 -22.69 -14.20 4.44
N GLU A 220 -23.88 -13.74 4.05
CA GLU A 220 -25.08 -13.72 4.86
C GLU A 220 -26.18 -14.44 4.07
N ALA A 221 -26.73 -15.53 4.62
CA ALA A 221 -27.70 -16.37 3.93
C ALA A 221 -27.24 -16.82 2.53
N GLY A 222 -25.95 -17.12 2.37
CA GLY A 222 -25.34 -17.58 1.11
C GLY A 222 -24.99 -16.47 0.10
N HIS A 223 -25.29 -15.20 0.39
CA HIS A 223 -24.93 -14.07 -0.48
C HIS A 223 -23.68 -13.35 0.02
N GLU A 224 -22.74 -13.03 -0.88
CA GLU A 224 -21.54 -12.25 -0.54
C GLU A 224 -21.90 -10.84 -0.08
N THR A 225 -21.53 -10.49 1.15
CA THR A 225 -21.73 -9.15 1.72
C THR A 225 -20.42 -8.37 1.82
N PHE A 226 -19.29 -9.05 1.90
CA PHE A 226 -17.99 -8.44 2.12
C PHE A 226 -16.85 -9.37 1.68
N ARG A 227 -15.72 -8.80 1.23
CA ARG A 227 -14.56 -9.56 0.76
C ARG A 227 -13.26 -8.91 1.18
N LEU A 228 -12.34 -9.74 1.67
CA LEU A 228 -10.98 -9.35 2.02
C LEU A 228 -9.97 -10.07 1.12
N PRO A 229 -9.41 -9.39 0.11
CA PRO A 229 -8.57 -10.05 -0.89
C PRO A 229 -7.14 -10.34 -0.39
N GLY A 230 -6.65 -11.54 -0.71
CA GLY A 230 -5.27 -11.95 -0.51
C GLY A 230 -4.85 -11.98 0.96
N ILE A 231 -5.63 -12.53 1.87
CA ILE A 231 -5.22 -12.80 3.25
C ILE A 231 -4.10 -13.85 3.24
N ALA A 232 -2.99 -13.58 3.92
CA ALA A 232 -1.96 -14.58 4.18
C ALA A 232 -2.42 -15.54 5.28
N ARG A 233 -2.28 -16.86 5.09
CA ARG A 233 -2.79 -17.90 6.00
C ARG A 233 -4.28 -17.71 6.30
N PRO A 234 -5.15 -17.75 5.27
CA PRO A 234 -6.55 -17.36 5.38
C PRO A 234 -7.35 -18.14 6.43
N GLU A 235 -6.99 -19.39 6.70
CA GLU A 235 -7.64 -20.28 7.67
C GLU A 235 -7.55 -19.73 9.10
N ALA A 236 -6.38 -19.22 9.48
CA ALA A 236 -6.13 -18.68 10.82
C ALA A 236 -6.98 -17.42 11.06
N PHE A 237 -7.05 -16.55 10.06
CA PHE A 237 -7.85 -15.33 10.14
C PHE A 237 -9.34 -15.65 10.12
N LYS A 238 -9.80 -16.53 9.22
CA LYS A 238 -11.18 -17.04 9.18
C LYS A 238 -11.60 -17.63 10.53
N SER A 239 -10.78 -18.50 11.12
CA SER A 239 -11.09 -19.12 12.42
C SER A 239 -11.28 -18.07 13.51
N THR A 240 -10.45 -17.02 13.52
CA THR A 240 -10.56 -15.93 14.51
C THR A 240 -11.81 -15.09 14.28
N CYS A 241 -12.14 -14.76 13.02
CA CYS A 241 -13.37 -14.05 12.68
C CYS A 241 -14.62 -14.85 13.10
N MET A 242 -14.67 -16.16 12.83
CA MET A 242 -15.79 -17.01 13.23
C MET A 242 -15.93 -17.11 14.76
N LYS A 243 -14.81 -17.19 15.50
CA LYS A 243 -14.83 -17.16 16.97
C LYS A 243 -15.37 -15.83 17.51
N ALA A 244 -14.93 -14.71 16.94
CA ALA A 244 -15.42 -13.39 17.32
C ALA A 244 -16.92 -13.23 17.02
N HIS A 245 -17.36 -13.68 15.85
CA HIS A 245 -18.78 -13.72 15.46
C HIS A 245 -19.63 -14.49 16.46
N MET A 246 -19.27 -15.76 16.74
CA MET A 246 -20.03 -16.60 17.67
C MET A 246 -20.12 -15.99 19.07
N ALA A 247 -19.02 -15.41 19.57
CA ALA A 247 -19.01 -14.73 20.86
C ALA A 247 -19.91 -13.49 20.86
N TYR A 248 -19.83 -12.67 19.82
CA TYR A 248 -20.62 -11.44 19.69
C TYR A 248 -22.13 -11.73 19.59
N VAL A 249 -22.52 -12.60 18.66
CA VAL A 249 -23.93 -12.97 18.44
C VAL A 249 -24.50 -13.73 19.65
N GLY A 250 -23.71 -14.61 20.26
CA GLY A 250 -24.11 -15.33 21.47
C GLY A 250 -24.48 -14.41 22.64
N VAL A 251 -23.71 -13.35 22.86
CA VAL A 251 -24.01 -12.33 23.88
C VAL A 251 -25.26 -11.54 23.52
N GLN A 252 -25.40 -11.11 22.27
CA GLN A 252 -26.59 -10.37 21.81
C GLN A 252 -27.88 -11.18 22.00
N ASN A 253 -27.86 -12.46 21.64
CA ASN A 253 -29.02 -13.35 21.80
C ASN A 253 -29.38 -13.57 23.28
N ALA A 254 -28.37 -13.72 24.15
CA ALA A 254 -28.59 -13.88 25.59
C ALA A 254 -29.25 -12.64 26.20
N LEU A 255 -28.80 -11.44 25.79
CA LEU A 255 -29.39 -10.19 26.25
C LEU A 255 -30.85 -10.04 25.81
N GLN A 256 -31.16 -10.35 24.54
CA GLN A 256 -32.52 -10.32 24.01
C GLN A 256 -33.47 -11.30 24.71
N THR A 257 -32.95 -12.44 25.18
CA THR A 257 -33.76 -13.44 25.90
C THR A 257 -33.99 -13.07 27.37
N SER A 258 -33.15 -12.19 27.92
CA SER A 258 -33.22 -11.75 29.33
C SER A 258 -34.04 -10.47 29.57
N SER A 259 -34.43 -9.78 28.50
CA SER A 259 -35.25 -8.55 28.51
C SER A 259 -36.73 -8.85 28.32
#